data_AF-A0A2E3Z3S9-F1
#
_entry.id   AF-A0A2E3Z3S9-F1
#
_cell.length_a   1.000
_cell.length_b   1.000
_cell.length_c   1.000
_cell.angle_alpha   90.00
_cell.angle_beta   90.00
_cell.angle_gamma   90.00
#
_symmetry.space_group_name_H-M   'P 1'
#
loop_
_entity.id
_entity.type
_entity.pdbx_description
1 polymer ?
#
loop_
_entity_poly.entity_id
_entity_poly.type
_entity_poly.pdbx_seq_one_letter_code
_entity_poly.pdbx_strand_id
1 'polypeptide(L)'
;MANSKPNRSSTHDGQAHSLSHVMPLSLLFGVFTALVLLTLLTVVAAQFSFGDWEVWVSLGIATIKAALVAIYFMHLRYDRPFNAVVFLSAIVFVALFLALTLMDLQI
;
A
#
# COMPACT_ATOMS: atom_id res chain seq x y z
N MET A 1 -64.61 21.63 -15.99
CA MET A 1 -63.35 22.08 -16.63
C MET A 1 -62.26 22.07 -15.58
N ALA A 2 -61.20 21.31 -15.83
CA ALA A 2 -60.13 20.99 -14.89
C ALA A 2 -59.19 22.19 -14.66
N ASN A 3 -59.03 22.61 -13.40
CA ASN A 3 -57.93 23.47 -12.99
C ASN A 3 -56.87 22.60 -12.29
N SER A 4 -55.97 22.02 -13.07
CA SER A 4 -54.83 21.25 -12.57
C SER A 4 -53.55 21.75 -13.19
N LYS A 5 -52.94 22.79 -12.61
CA LYS A 5 -51.48 23.01 -12.73
C LYS A 5 -50.94 23.60 -11.42
N PRO A 6 -50.47 22.76 -10.48
CA PRO A 6 -49.51 23.24 -9.49
C PRO A 6 -48.24 23.68 -10.24
N ASN A 7 -47.89 24.95 -10.05
CA ASN A 7 -46.66 25.58 -10.49
C ASN A 7 -45.47 24.81 -9.90
N ARG A 8 -44.74 24.05 -10.71
CA ARG A 8 -43.50 23.38 -10.30
C ARG A 8 -42.39 24.43 -10.28
N SER A 9 -42.24 25.10 -9.14
CA SER A 9 -41.02 25.82 -8.83
C SER A 9 -39.85 24.84 -8.79
N SER A 10 -39.00 24.96 -9.81
CA SER A 10 -37.57 24.70 -9.80
C SER A 10 -36.96 24.36 -8.44
N THR A 11 -36.74 23.06 -8.19
CA THR A 11 -35.63 22.62 -7.35
C THR A 11 -34.51 22.25 -8.32
N HIS A 12 -33.57 23.18 -8.49
CA HIS A 12 -32.24 22.82 -8.93
C HIS A 12 -31.64 21.97 -7.81
N ASP A 13 -31.77 20.65 -7.93
CA ASP A 13 -30.96 19.72 -7.15
C ASP A 13 -29.52 19.90 -7.62
N GLY A 14 -28.81 20.81 -6.95
CA GLY A 14 -27.36 20.92 -6.96
C GLY A 14 -26.77 19.69 -6.30
N GLN A 15 -26.98 18.53 -6.91
CA GLN A 15 -26.42 17.28 -6.43
C GLN A 15 -24.95 17.26 -6.82
N ALA A 16 -24.17 17.87 -5.93
CA ALA A 16 -22.76 17.65 -5.74
C ALA A 16 -22.49 16.15 -5.59
N HIS A 17 -22.39 15.44 -6.70
CA HIS A 17 -21.77 14.13 -6.75
C HIS A 17 -20.24 14.29 -6.69
N SER A 18 -19.77 14.97 -5.65
CA SER A 18 -18.37 15.06 -5.22
C SER A 18 -18.11 14.07 -4.09
N LEU A 19 -18.67 12.87 -4.16
CA LEU A 19 -18.24 11.78 -3.28
C LEU A 19 -17.40 10.81 -4.10
N SER A 20 -16.33 11.35 -4.68
CA SER A 20 -15.12 10.58 -4.92
C SER A 20 -14.76 9.92 -3.58
N HIS A 21 -15.05 8.63 -3.44
CA HIS A 21 -14.62 7.78 -2.32
C HIS A 21 -13.11 7.62 -2.41
N VAL A 22 -12.39 8.73 -2.27
CA VAL A 22 -10.96 8.78 -2.08
C VAL A 22 -10.73 8.16 -0.72
N MET A 23 -9.92 7.11 -0.68
CA MET A 23 -9.47 6.51 0.56
C MET A 23 -9.16 7.61 1.59
N PRO A 24 -9.63 7.48 2.83
CA PRO A 24 -9.40 8.51 3.83
C PRO A 24 -7.90 8.74 3.96
N LEU A 25 -7.45 9.94 3.61
CA LEU A 25 -6.04 10.34 3.67
C LEU A 25 -5.45 10.09 5.07
N SER A 26 -6.27 10.10 6.11
CA SER A 26 -5.88 9.72 7.47
C SER A 26 -5.32 8.29 7.58
N LEU A 27 -5.82 7.32 6.82
CA LEU A 27 -5.30 5.94 6.85
C LEU A 27 -3.89 5.90 6.23
N LEU A 28 -3.70 6.59 5.10
CA LEU A 28 -2.38 6.73 4.46
C LEU A 28 -1.39 7.42 5.38
N PHE A 29 -1.81 8.50 6.06
CA PHE A 29 -0.95 9.23 6.99
C PHE A 29 -0.60 8.41 8.25
N GLY A 30 -1.52 7.59 8.74
CA GLY A 30 -1.26 6.65 9.83
C GLY A 30 -0.21 5.60 9.47
N VAL A 31 -0.34 4.99 8.28
CA VAL A 31 0.64 4.00 7.80
C VAL A 31 1.98 4.66 7.48
N PHE A 32 1.98 5.86 6.88
CA PHE A 32 3.19 6.65 6.66
C PHE A 32 3.97 6.85 7.97
N THR A 33 3.27 7.24 9.03
CA THR A 33 3.88 7.42 10.35
C THR A 33 4.45 6.10 10.89
N ALA A 34 3.73 4.99 10.73
CA ALA A 34 4.23 3.66 11.12
C ALA A 34 5.49 3.25 10.33
N LEU A 35 5.56 3.55 9.03
CA LEU A 35 6.73 3.29 8.19
C LEU A 35 7.95 4.14 8.59
N VAL A 36 7.72 5.40 8.96
CA VAL A 36 8.77 6.28 9.49
C VAL A 36 9.33 5.71 10.81
N LEU A 37 8.45 5.28 11.72
CA LEU A 37 8.87 4.65 12.98
C LEU A 37 9.67 3.35 12.73
N LEU A 38 9.21 2.49 11.82
CA LEU A 38 9.94 1.28 11.44
C LEU A 38 11.31 1.62 10.84
N THR A 39 11.41 2.69 10.06
CA THR A 39 12.67 3.12 9.44
C THR A 39 13.65 3.63 10.51
N LEU A 40 13.17 4.43 11.47
CA LEU A 40 13.98 4.84 12.62
C LEU A 40 14.45 3.62 13.42
N LEU A 41 13.56 2.65 13.63
CA LEU A 41 13.91 1.40 14.29
C LEU A 41 14.98 0.62 13.52
N THR A 42 14.92 0.59 12.18
CA THR A 42 15.98 -0.01 11.35
C THR A 42 17.30 0.73 11.51
N VAL A 43 17.30 2.06 11.47
CA VAL A 43 18.53 2.85 11.64
C VAL A 43 19.13 2.56 13.01
N VAL A 44 18.33 2.60 14.08
CA VAL A 44 18.80 2.29 15.43
C VAL A 44 19.32 0.86 15.52
N ALA A 45 18.58 -0.12 14.99
CA ALA A 45 19.01 -1.51 14.96
C ALA A 45 20.32 -1.72 14.17
N ALA A 46 20.54 -0.94 13.10
CA ALA A 46 21.79 -0.95 12.35
C ALA A 46 22.96 -0.27 13.07
N GLN A 47 22.69 0.67 13.99
CA GLN A 47 23.75 1.24 14.85
C GLN A 47 24.17 0.28 15.97
N PHE A 48 23.30 -0.64 16.36
CA PHE A 48 23.64 -1.70 17.31
C PHE A 48 24.24 -2.89 16.54
N SER A 49 25.56 -3.01 16.50
CA SER A 49 26.21 -4.18 15.90
C SER A 49 25.87 -5.45 16.69
N PHE A 50 24.89 -6.21 16.19
CA PHE A 50 24.48 -7.51 16.72
C PHE A 50 25.34 -8.67 16.18
N GLY A 51 26.50 -8.38 15.59
CA GLY A 51 27.37 -9.36 14.96
C GLY A 51 26.68 -10.05 13.78
N ASP A 52 26.83 -11.37 13.65
CA ASP A 52 26.27 -12.16 12.54
C ASP A 52 24.73 -12.11 12.44
N TRP A 53 24.05 -11.72 13.53
CA TRP A 53 22.58 -11.63 13.57
C TRP A 53 22.03 -10.34 12.97
N GLU A 54 22.89 -9.35 12.68
CA GLU A 54 22.50 -8.03 12.15
C GLU A 54 21.75 -8.13 10.81
N VAL A 55 22.20 -9.03 9.93
CA VAL A 55 21.59 -9.25 8.62
C VAL A 55 20.17 -9.80 8.77
N TRP A 56 19.97 -10.78 9.66
CA TRP A 56 18.66 -11.38 9.91
C TRP A 56 17.66 -10.38 10.49
N VAL A 57 18.10 -9.55 11.44
CA VAL A 57 17.26 -8.50 12.04
C VAL A 57 16.90 -7.44 11.01
N SER A 58 17.88 -6.95 10.25
CA SER A 58 17.67 -5.93 9.22
C SER A 58 16.72 -6.42 8.12
N LEU A 59 16.89 -7.67 7.67
CA LEU A 59 16.03 -8.29 6.66
C LEU A 59 14.59 -8.49 7.18
N GLY A 60 14.44 -8.89 8.45
CA GLY A 60 13.13 -9.02 9.09
C GLY A 60 12.37 -7.69 9.13
N ILE A 61 13.03 -6.62 9.60
CA ILE A 61 12.41 -5.28 9.65
C ILE A 61 12.08 -4.77 8.24
N ALA A 62 12.99 -4.97 7.28
CA ALA A 62 12.77 -4.60 5.88
C ALA A 62 11.54 -5.32 5.28
N THR A 63 11.37 -6.62 5.59
CA THR A 63 10.21 -7.40 5.12
C THR A 63 8.89 -6.89 5.69
N ILE A 64 8.85 -6.55 6.99
CA ILE A 64 7.66 -5.98 7.62
C ILE A 64 7.30 -4.63 6.98
N LYS A 65 8.30 -3.77 6.77
CA LYS A 65 8.12 -2.48 6.09
C LYS A 65 7.54 -2.67 4.69
N ALA A 66 8.10 -3.59 3.91
CA ALA A 66 7.63 -3.91 2.56
C ALA A 66 6.18 -4.44 2.56
N ALA A 67 5.83 -5.30 3.51
CA ALA A 67 4.47 -5.82 3.65
C ALA A 67 3.44 -4.72 3.98
N LEU A 68 3.79 -3.77 4.87
CA LEU A 68 2.93 -2.61 5.15
C LEU A 68 2.73 -1.76 3.89
N VAL A 69 3.80 -1.48 3.14
CA VAL A 69 3.70 -0.72 1.88
C VAL A 69 2.79 -1.45 0.87
N ALA A 70 2.97 -2.76 0.70
CA ALA A 70 2.15 -3.55 -0.24
C ALA A 70 0.67 -3.54 0.16
N ILE A 71 0.34 -3.76 1.43
CA ILE A 71 -1.05 -3.87 1.88
C ILE A 71 -1.79 -2.52 1.80
N TYR A 72 -1.12 -1.42 2.20
CA TYR A 72 -1.76 -0.13 2.37
C TYR A 72 -1.53 0.86 1.22
N PHE A 73 -0.29 1.00 0.73
CA PHE A 73 0.02 1.96 -0.34
C PHE A 73 -0.24 1.40 -1.74
N MET A 74 -0.04 0.10 -1.97
CA MET A 74 -0.47 -0.56 -3.21
C MET A 74 -1.94 -0.98 -3.19
N HIS A 75 -2.67 -0.61 -2.13
CA HIS A 75 -4.11 -0.78 -1.98
C HIS A 75 -4.57 -2.26 -2.10
N LEU A 76 -3.65 -3.24 -1.91
CA LEU A 76 -3.90 -4.67 -2.15
C LEU A 76 -5.12 -5.24 -1.40
N ARG A 77 -5.45 -4.66 -0.23
CA ARG A 77 -6.55 -5.12 0.62
C ARG A 77 -7.91 -4.50 0.27
N TYR A 78 -7.93 -3.38 -0.46
CA TYR A 78 -9.14 -2.62 -0.75
C TYR A 78 -9.44 -2.51 -2.26
N ASP A 79 -8.44 -2.70 -3.12
CA ASP A 79 -8.61 -2.85 -4.56
C ASP A 79 -8.74 -4.32 -5.01
N ARG A 80 -9.16 -4.51 -6.27
CA ARG A 80 -9.42 -5.84 -6.87
C ARG A 80 -8.26 -6.82 -6.60
N PRO A 81 -8.56 -8.10 -6.31
CA PRO A 81 -7.54 -9.13 -6.04
C PRO A 81 -6.53 -9.34 -7.19
N PHE A 82 -6.83 -8.79 -8.38
CA PHE A 82 -5.93 -8.73 -9.51
C PHE A 82 -4.59 -8.07 -9.21
N ASN A 83 -4.56 -6.96 -8.43
CA ASN A 83 -3.30 -6.27 -8.13
C ASN A 83 -2.39 -7.12 -7.22
N ALA A 84 -3.00 -7.92 -6.33
CA ALA A 84 -2.27 -8.87 -5.49
C ALA A 84 -1.61 -9.99 -6.32
N VAL A 85 -2.32 -10.53 -7.31
CA VAL A 85 -1.81 -11.59 -8.19
C VAL A 85 -0.66 -11.08 -9.06
N VAL A 86 -0.78 -9.88 -9.64
CA VAL A 86 0.28 -9.26 -10.44
C VAL A 86 1.52 -8.98 -9.57
N PHE A 87 1.34 -8.42 -8.37
CA PHE A 87 2.44 -8.18 -7.44
C PHE A 87 3.15 -9.49 -7.03
N LEU A 88 2.39 -10.53 -6.71
CA LEU A 88 2.95 -11.83 -6.36
C LEU A 88 3.72 -12.46 -7.54
N SER A 89 3.17 -12.36 -8.75
CA SER A 89 3.86 -12.83 -9.96
C SER A 89 5.18 -12.08 -10.19
N ALA A 90 5.19 -10.76 -9.96
CA ALA A 90 6.40 -9.95 -10.08
C ALA A 90 7.46 -10.37 -9.04
N ILE A 91 7.07 -10.59 -7.77
CA ILE A 91 7.99 -11.10 -6.74
C ILE A 91 8.55 -12.46 -7.13
N VAL A 92 7.71 -13.40 -7.59
CA VAL A 92 8.17 -14.73 -8.02
C VAL A 92 9.15 -14.61 -9.16
N PHE A 93 8.86 -13.77 -10.16
CA PHE A 93 9.74 -13.58 -11.31
C PHE A 93 11.07 -12.95 -10.91
N VAL A 94 11.05 -11.95 -10.02
CA VAL A 94 12.26 -11.35 -9.45
C VAL A 94 13.05 -12.38 -8.64
N ALA A 95 12.40 -13.19 -7.81
CA ALA A 95 13.06 -14.22 -7.02
C ALA A 95 13.73 -15.28 -7.90
N LEU A 96 13.04 -15.72 -8.96
CA LEU A 96 13.61 -16.64 -9.96
C LEU A 96 14.80 -16.01 -10.67
N PHE A 97 14.68 -14.77 -11.14
CA PHE A 97 15.76 -14.04 -11.79
C PHE A 97 16.97 -13.89 -10.86
N LEU A 98 16.75 -13.53 -9.60
CA LEU A 98 17.80 -13.38 -8.61
C LEU A 98 18.47 -14.71 -8.28
N ALA A 99 17.69 -15.79 -8.11
CA ALA A 99 18.22 -17.12 -7.86
C ALA A 99 19.10 -17.61 -9.02
N LEU A 100 18.66 -17.40 -10.26
CA LEU A 100 19.45 -17.72 -11.45
C LEU A 100 20.72 -16.88 -11.55
N THR A 101 20.63 -15.57 -11.29
CA THR A 101 21.79 -14.66 -11.34
C THR A 101 22.82 -15.00 -10.25
N LEU A 102 22.37 -15.37 -9.04
CA LEU A 102 23.28 -15.76 -7.96
C LEU A 102 23.93 -17.12 -8.22
N MET A 103 23.20 -18.06 -8.82
CA MET A 103 23.78 -19.34 -9.29
C MET A 103 24.84 -19.10 -10.38
N ASP A 104 24.58 -18.20 -11.32
CA ASP A 104 25.53 -17.83 -12.39
C ASP A 104 26.77 -17.12 -11.85
N LEU A 105 26.62 -16.26 -10.83
CA LEU A 105 27.74 -15.56 -10.20
C LEU A 105 28.65 -16.49 -9.37
N GLN A 106 28.08 -17.56 -8.81
CA GLN A 106 28.79 -18.50 -7.92
C GLN A 106 29.42 -19.70 -8.66
N ILE A 107 29.36 -19.76 -9.98
CA ILE A 107 29.95 -20.80 -10.84
C ILE A 107 31.01 -20.18 -11.75
#